data_AF-A0A519SXQ5-F1
#
_entry.id   AF-A0A519SXQ5-F1
#
_cell.length_a   1.000
_cell.length_b   1.000
_cell.length_c   1.000
_cell.angle_alpha   90.00
_cell.angle_beta   90.00
_cell.angle_gamma   90.00
#
_symmetry.space_group_name_H-M   'P 1'
#
loop_
_entity.id
_entity.type
_entity.pdbx_description
1 polymer ?
#
loop_
_entity_poly.entity_id
_entity_poly.type
_entity_poly.pdbx_seq_one_letter_code
_entity_poly.pdbx_strand_id
1 'polypeptide(L)'
;MKKIILSLAVLAVATGAANAQTGIKVGLKGGFNGSTFSGADSKGSEYKAGFAAGGFVNFGVSDNFSIQPELLYSQKGASQDGAAYLSGTTIKTDGTEKTTLGYLDVPIMFRYNVGDDGKGFFIELGPQGSFVLHQRSFTEDGGGKQVGSSDT
;
A
#
# COMPACT_ATOMS: atom_id res chain seq x y z
N MET A 1 24.20 8.08 -14.62
CA MET A 1 23.58 7.52 -15.84
C MET A 1 24.07 6.11 -16.18
N LYS A 2 25.39 5.87 -16.28
CA LYS A 2 25.95 4.53 -16.62
C LYS A 2 25.55 3.41 -15.63
N LYS A 3 25.44 3.74 -14.34
CA LYS A 3 25.06 2.79 -13.27
C LYS A 3 23.57 2.38 -13.31
N ILE A 4 22.69 3.30 -13.74
CA ILE A 4 21.24 3.07 -13.85
C ILE A 4 20.94 2.15 -15.04
N ILE A 5 21.64 2.36 -16.16
CA ILE A 5 21.53 1.51 -17.35
C ILE A 5 22.02 0.09 -17.05
N LEU A 6 23.10 -0.04 -16.27
CA LEU A 6 23.62 -1.35 -15.87
C LEU A 6 22.67 -2.09 -14.93
N SER A 7 22.05 -1.40 -13.97
CA SER A 7 21.02 -2.02 -13.10
C SER A 7 19.74 -2.40 -13.86
N LEU A 8 19.32 -1.60 -14.84
CA LEU A 8 18.18 -1.94 -15.70
C LEU A 8 18.48 -3.13 -16.63
N ALA A 9 19.70 -3.20 -17.17
CA ALA A 9 20.14 -4.31 -18.01
C ALA A 9 20.24 -5.63 -17.21
N VAL A 10 20.73 -5.57 -15.96
CA VAL A 10 20.75 -6.73 -15.07
C VAL A 10 19.33 -7.19 -14.73
N LEU A 11 18.40 -6.26 -14.50
CA LEU A 11 16.99 -6.57 -14.26
C LEU A 11 16.33 -7.21 -15.51
N ALA A 12 16.64 -6.72 -16.71
CA ALA A 12 16.14 -7.28 -17.96
C ALA A 12 16.70 -8.68 -18.26
N VAL A 13 17.99 -8.93 -17.97
CA VAL A 13 18.60 -10.26 -18.13
C VAL A 13 18.05 -11.27 -17.11
N ALA A 14 17.76 -10.82 -15.87
CA ALA A 14 17.10 -11.66 -14.87
C ALA A 14 15.68 -12.09 -15.31
N THR A 15 14.96 -11.25 -16.05
CA THR A 15 13.65 -11.64 -16.61
C THR A 15 13.75 -12.60 -17.79
N GLY A 16 14.85 -12.58 -18.55
CA GLY A 16 15.06 -13.47 -19.72
C GLY A 16 15.41 -14.92 -19.34
N ALA A 17 16.18 -15.11 -18.26
CA ALA A 17 16.63 -16.43 -17.80
C ALA A 17 15.58 -17.24 -17.03
N ALA A 18 14.43 -16.64 -16.69
CA ALA A 18 13.36 -17.28 -15.91
C ALA A 18 12.44 -18.21 -16.72
N ASN A 19 12.66 -18.35 -18.04
CA ASN A 19 11.77 -19.10 -18.94
C ASN A 19 11.94 -20.65 -18.90
N ALA A 20 12.66 -21.21 -17.92
CA ALA A 20 12.96 -22.65 -17.89
C ALA A 20 12.69 -23.37 -16.54
N GLN A 21 12.30 -22.66 -15.47
CA GLN A 21 11.86 -23.29 -14.23
C GLN A 21 10.34 -23.23 -14.14
N THR A 22 9.72 -24.35 -14.50
CA THR A 22 8.28 -24.65 -14.40
C THR A 22 7.76 -24.20 -13.03
N GLY A 23 7.05 -23.08 -12.96
CA GLY A 23 6.29 -22.66 -11.78
C GLY A 23 6.64 -21.32 -11.15
N ILE A 24 7.74 -20.64 -11.49
CA ILE A 24 8.04 -19.31 -10.92
C ILE A 24 7.59 -18.19 -11.85
N LYS A 25 6.65 -17.36 -11.42
CA LYS A 25 6.15 -16.19 -12.16
C LYS A 25 6.43 -14.93 -11.36
N VAL A 26 7.10 -13.96 -11.95
CA VAL A 26 7.31 -12.63 -11.35
C VAL A 26 6.32 -11.64 -11.96
N GLY A 27 5.82 -10.69 -11.16
CA GLY A 27 4.86 -9.72 -11.63
C GLY A 27 4.84 -8.43 -10.82
N LEU A 28 4.13 -7.44 -11.35
CA LEU A 28 3.86 -6.17 -10.68
C LEU A 28 2.42 -6.16 -10.15
N LYS A 29 2.21 -5.54 -9.00
CA LYS A 29 0.89 -5.36 -8.39
C LYS A 29 0.69 -3.89 -8.06
N GLY A 30 -0.49 -3.38 -8.37
CA GLY A 30 -0.89 -2.02 -8.08
C GLY A 30 -2.37 -1.95 -7.75
N GLY A 31 -2.77 -1.04 -6.88
CA GLY A 31 -4.16 -0.87 -6.48
C GLY A 31 -4.40 0.43 -5.72
N PHE A 32 -5.67 0.77 -5.57
CA PHE A 32 -6.12 1.90 -4.76
C PHE A 32 -6.71 1.39 -3.44
N ASN A 33 -6.59 2.16 -2.37
CA ASN A 33 -7.18 1.84 -1.08
C ASN A 33 -7.86 3.08 -0.48
N GLY A 34 -8.81 2.85 0.43
CA GLY A 34 -9.38 3.86 1.31
C GLY A 34 -9.09 3.43 2.75
N SER A 35 -8.46 4.31 3.52
CA SER A 35 -8.08 4.02 4.92
C SER A 35 -8.58 5.11 5.85
N THR A 36 -8.83 4.76 7.10
CA THR A 36 -9.19 5.69 8.19
C THR A 36 -8.61 5.16 9.50
N PHE A 37 -8.50 5.99 10.53
CA PHE A 37 -8.13 5.52 11.86
C PHE A 37 -9.37 5.07 12.63
N SER A 38 -9.25 3.95 13.34
CA SER A 38 -10.29 3.43 14.23
C SER A 38 -9.74 3.32 15.65
N GLY A 39 -10.54 3.70 16.64
CA GLY A 39 -10.11 3.78 18.04
C GLY A 39 -10.91 4.80 18.84
N ALA A 40 -10.78 4.76 20.16
CA ALA A 40 -11.44 5.72 21.06
C ALA A 40 -11.00 7.17 20.77
N ASP A 41 -9.74 7.34 20.34
CA ASP A 41 -9.12 8.62 20.01
C ASP A 41 -9.36 9.05 18.55
N SER A 42 -9.99 8.21 17.73
CA SER A 42 -10.18 8.45 16.28
C SER A 42 -11.55 9.07 15.94
N LYS A 43 -12.22 9.73 16.91
CA LYS A 43 -13.54 10.33 16.69
C LYS A 43 -13.45 11.44 15.64
N GLY A 44 -14.20 11.31 14.55
CA GLY A 44 -14.17 12.26 13.43
C GLY A 44 -13.13 11.94 12.35
N SER A 45 -12.50 10.75 12.39
CA SER A 45 -11.58 10.30 11.35
C SER A 45 -12.34 9.86 10.09
N GLU A 46 -12.03 10.49 8.96
CA GLU A 46 -12.62 10.22 7.66
C GLU A 46 -11.71 9.38 6.76
N TYR A 47 -12.34 8.66 5.84
CA TYR A 47 -11.63 7.86 4.85
C TYR A 47 -10.77 8.73 3.93
N LYS A 48 -9.49 8.40 3.88
CA LYS A 48 -8.52 8.98 2.97
C LYS A 48 -8.18 7.97 1.86
N ALA A 49 -8.28 8.42 0.62
CA ALA A 49 -7.79 7.66 -0.53
C ALA A 49 -6.26 7.53 -0.51
N GLY A 50 -5.79 6.36 -0.92
CA GLY A 50 -4.39 5.98 -1.01
C GLY A 50 -4.17 4.97 -2.14
N PHE A 51 -2.93 4.52 -2.30
CA PHE A 51 -2.55 3.54 -3.30
C PHE A 51 -1.55 2.54 -2.74
N ALA A 52 -1.43 1.38 -3.38
CA ALA A 52 -0.40 0.40 -3.14
C ALA A 52 0.25 0.03 -4.47
N ALA A 53 1.57 -0.12 -4.50
CA ALA A 53 2.30 -0.53 -5.68
C ALA A 53 3.56 -1.32 -5.31
N GLY A 54 3.89 -2.33 -6.10
CA GLY A 54 5.08 -3.13 -5.88
C GLY A 54 5.13 -4.36 -6.78
N GLY A 55 5.79 -5.40 -6.30
CA GLY A 55 6.02 -6.63 -7.05
C GLY A 55 5.71 -7.87 -6.25
N PHE A 56 5.54 -8.98 -6.94
CA PHE A 56 5.37 -10.29 -6.34
C PHE A 56 6.15 -11.36 -7.09
N VAL A 57 6.44 -12.44 -6.37
CA VAL A 57 6.93 -13.69 -6.94
C VAL A 57 5.91 -14.75 -6.62
N ASN A 58 5.35 -15.41 -7.63
CA ASN A 58 4.39 -16.49 -7.50
C ASN A 58 5.11 -17.82 -7.78
N PHE A 59 5.13 -18.68 -6.77
CA PHE A 59 5.68 -20.03 -6.81
C PHE A 59 4.54 -21.03 -6.94
N GLY A 60 4.37 -21.62 -8.12
CA GLY A 60 3.46 -22.73 -8.36
C GLY A 60 3.90 -23.96 -7.59
N VAL A 61 3.04 -24.45 -6.71
CA VAL A 61 3.26 -25.67 -5.91
C VAL A 61 2.50 -26.85 -6.53
N SER A 62 1.32 -26.57 -7.11
CA SER A 62 0.56 -27.50 -7.96
C SER A 62 -0.15 -26.71 -9.07
N ASP A 63 -0.88 -27.40 -9.95
CA ASP A 63 -1.57 -26.78 -11.08
C ASP A 63 -2.56 -25.68 -10.66
N ASN A 64 -3.17 -25.83 -9.48
CA ASN A 64 -4.15 -24.87 -8.95
C ASN A 64 -3.64 -24.09 -7.74
N PHE A 65 -2.55 -24.49 -7.09
CA PHE A 65 -2.07 -23.88 -5.85
C PHE A 65 -0.71 -23.21 -6.01
N SER A 66 -0.57 -22.01 -5.47
CA SER A 66 0.68 -21.25 -5.49
C SER A 66 0.90 -20.45 -4.21
N ILE A 67 2.16 -20.20 -3.89
CA ILE A 67 2.59 -19.32 -2.81
C ILE A 67 3.16 -18.05 -3.43
N GLN A 68 2.73 -16.89 -2.97
CA GLN A 68 3.03 -15.60 -3.56
C GLN A 68 3.47 -14.60 -2.50
N PRO A 69 4.78 -14.55 -2.17
CA PRO A 69 5.34 -13.39 -1.48
C PRO A 69 5.26 -12.13 -2.34
N GLU A 70 4.92 -11.02 -1.70
CA GLU A 70 4.85 -9.71 -2.31
C GLU A 70 5.65 -8.69 -1.50
N LEU A 71 6.04 -7.61 -2.17
CA LEU A 71 6.66 -6.44 -1.55
C LEU A 71 5.96 -5.21 -2.12
N LEU A 72 5.21 -4.50 -1.29
CA LEU A 72 4.37 -3.38 -1.70
C LEU A 72 4.69 -2.13 -0.88
N TYR A 73 4.79 -1.00 -1.56
CA TYR A 73 4.69 0.30 -0.92
C TYR A 73 3.23 0.73 -0.91
N SER A 74 2.68 1.01 0.28
CA SER A 74 1.28 1.40 0.46
C SER A 74 1.17 2.76 1.14
N GLN A 75 0.45 3.68 0.52
CA GLN A 75 0.02 4.91 1.15
C GLN A 75 -1.32 4.67 1.86
N LYS A 76 -1.34 4.86 3.18
CA LYS A 76 -2.52 4.77 4.05
C LYS A 76 -2.63 6.07 4.88
N GLY A 77 -3.71 6.26 5.61
CA GLY A 77 -3.86 7.41 6.50
C GLY A 77 -5.32 7.75 6.75
N ALA A 78 -5.56 8.95 7.26
CA ALA A 78 -6.90 9.46 7.51
C ALA A 78 -6.94 10.98 7.40
N SER A 79 -8.13 11.52 7.17
CA SER A 79 -8.40 12.95 7.27
C SER A 79 -9.21 13.22 8.53
N GLN A 80 -9.05 14.39 9.15
CA GLN A 80 -9.86 14.82 10.27
C GLN A 80 -10.18 16.31 10.12
N ASP A 81 -11.46 16.66 10.26
CA ASP A 81 -11.87 18.06 10.37
C ASP A 81 -11.34 18.65 11.67
N GLY A 82 -10.72 19.81 11.58
CA GLY A 82 -10.29 20.61 12.72
C GLY A 82 -11.50 21.06 13.53
N ALA A 83 -11.44 20.85 14.83
CA ALA A 83 -12.47 21.28 15.76
C ALA A 83 -11.85 22.11 16.89
N ALA A 84 -12.33 23.33 17.07
CA ALA A 84 -11.97 24.17 18.20
C ALA A 84 -12.98 23.93 19.34
N TYR A 85 -12.48 23.71 20.55
CA TYR A 85 -13.31 23.62 21.75
C TYR A 85 -13.31 24.98 22.43
N LEU A 86 -14.45 25.69 22.38
CA LEU A 86 -14.64 26.98 23.03
C LEU A 86 -15.78 26.85 24.05
N SER A 87 -15.45 27.03 25.34
CA SER A 87 -16.43 27.11 26.43
C SER A 87 -17.48 25.98 26.44
N GLY A 88 -17.04 24.73 26.28
CA GLY A 88 -17.93 23.55 26.29
C GLY A 88 -18.70 23.30 24.98
N THR A 89 -18.45 24.08 23.93
CA THR A 89 -19.04 23.89 22.60
C THR A 89 -17.95 23.52 21.59
N THR A 90 -18.18 22.46 20.81
CA THR A 90 -17.32 22.07 19.69
C THR A 90 -17.69 22.89 18.46
N ILE A 91 -16.78 23.73 17.98
CA ILE A 91 -16.94 24.50 16.74
C ILE A 91 -16.06 23.87 15.66
N LYS A 92 -16.68 23.36 14.60
CA LYS A 92 -15.96 22.94 13.40
C LYS A 92 -15.22 24.13 12.82
N THR A 93 -13.92 24.00 12.61
CA THR A 93 -13.04 25.00 11.99
C THR A 93 -12.73 24.55 10.57
N ASP A 94 -12.56 25.48 9.63
CA ASP A 94 -12.29 25.17 8.21
C ASP A 94 -10.91 24.51 7.94
N GLY A 95 -10.18 24.13 8.98
CA GLY A 95 -8.91 23.44 8.85
C GLY A 95 -9.11 21.93 8.73
N THR A 96 -8.64 21.28 7.66
CA THR A 96 -8.63 19.82 7.57
C THR A 96 -7.21 19.30 7.79
N GLU A 97 -7.03 18.44 8.78
CA GLU A 97 -5.78 17.73 9.03
C GLU A 97 -5.75 16.41 8.24
N LYS A 98 -4.77 16.28 7.35
CA LYS A 98 -4.55 15.08 6.54
C LYS A 98 -3.29 14.37 7.01
N THR A 99 -3.47 13.21 7.61
CA THR A 99 -2.35 12.34 8.00
C THR A 99 -2.12 11.30 6.91
N THR A 100 -0.88 11.22 6.41
CA THR A 100 -0.43 10.27 5.39
C THR A 100 0.71 9.42 5.93
N LEU A 101 0.54 8.11 5.88
CA LEU A 101 1.51 7.12 6.30
C LEU A 101 1.99 6.32 5.09
N GLY A 102 3.30 6.22 4.92
CA GLY A 102 3.92 5.30 3.98
C GLY A 102 4.24 3.97 4.66
N TYR A 103 3.72 2.87 4.14
CA TYR A 103 3.98 1.53 4.64
C TYR A 103 4.79 0.70 3.64
N LEU A 104 5.68 -0.14 4.16
CA LEU A 104 6.22 -1.29 3.47
C LEU A 104 5.42 -2.53 3.89
N ASP A 105 4.59 -3.04 3.00
CA ASP A 105 3.79 -4.24 3.21
C ASP A 105 4.51 -5.45 2.59
N VAL A 106 4.63 -6.53 3.38
CA VAL A 106 5.25 -7.79 2.99
C VAL A 106 4.25 -8.94 3.24
N PRO A 107 3.26 -9.13 2.37
CA PRO A 107 2.31 -10.24 2.47
C PRO A 107 2.91 -11.53 1.89
N ILE A 108 2.53 -12.67 2.49
CA ILE A 108 2.81 -14.00 1.96
C ILE A 108 1.47 -14.66 1.63
N MET A 109 1.07 -14.62 0.36
CA MET A 109 -0.26 -15.07 -0.06
C MET A 109 -0.25 -16.54 -0.51
N PHE A 110 -1.19 -17.32 -0.02
CA PHE A 110 -1.56 -18.62 -0.59
C PHE A 110 -2.68 -18.40 -1.60
N ARG A 111 -2.41 -18.67 -2.88
CA ARG A 111 -3.35 -18.47 -3.99
C ARG A 111 -3.85 -19.82 -4.50
N TYR A 112 -5.17 -19.98 -4.54
CA TYR A 112 -5.86 -21.12 -5.14
C TYR A 112 -6.67 -20.68 -6.36
N ASN A 113 -6.45 -21.32 -7.50
CA ASN A 113 -7.13 -21.05 -8.76
C ASN A 113 -8.29 -22.04 -8.95
N VAL A 114 -9.51 -21.52 -9.10
CA VAL A 114 -10.75 -22.32 -9.13
C VAL A 114 -11.08 -22.86 -10.54
N GLY A 115 -10.43 -22.36 -11.60
CA GLY A 115 -10.60 -22.84 -12.97
C GLY A 115 -9.45 -23.71 -13.49
N ASP A 116 -9.68 -24.35 -14.64
CA ASP A 116 -8.68 -25.17 -15.34
C ASP A 116 -7.52 -24.31 -15.88
N ASP A 117 -6.30 -24.85 -15.85
CA ASP A 117 -5.06 -24.24 -16.38
C ASP A 117 -4.75 -22.82 -15.87
N GLY A 118 -5.14 -22.50 -14.62
CA GLY A 118 -4.84 -21.20 -14.02
C GLY A 118 -5.56 -20.02 -14.68
N LYS A 119 -6.65 -20.28 -15.39
CA LYS A 119 -7.55 -19.27 -15.96
C LYS A 119 -8.84 -19.21 -15.16
N GLY A 120 -9.27 -18.01 -14.80
CA GLY A 120 -10.53 -17.78 -14.09
C GLY A 120 -10.30 -17.14 -12.72
N PHE A 121 -11.25 -17.38 -11.81
CA PHE A 121 -11.20 -16.82 -10.47
C PHE A 121 -10.13 -17.50 -9.63
N PHE A 122 -9.47 -16.70 -8.82
CA PHE A 122 -8.55 -17.17 -7.80
C PHE A 122 -8.90 -16.53 -6.47
N ILE A 123 -8.52 -17.21 -5.39
CA ILE A 123 -8.69 -16.76 -4.02
C ILE A 123 -7.30 -16.67 -3.41
N GLU A 124 -7.01 -15.58 -2.71
CA GLU A 124 -5.75 -15.40 -1.98
C GLU A 124 -6.03 -15.24 -0.49
N LEU A 125 -5.25 -15.91 0.34
CA LEU A 125 -5.28 -15.76 1.79
C LEU A 125 -3.86 -15.87 2.34
N GLY A 126 -3.50 -15.08 3.35
CA GLY A 126 -2.14 -15.13 3.85
C GLY A 126 -1.87 -14.13 4.96
N PRO A 127 -0.82 -14.38 5.77
CA PRO A 127 -0.35 -13.39 6.73
C PRO A 127 0.30 -12.19 6.00
N GLN A 128 0.21 -11.02 6.62
CA GLN A 128 0.87 -9.81 6.15
C GLN A 128 1.59 -9.11 7.30
N GLY A 129 2.86 -8.79 7.09
CA GLY A 129 3.60 -7.82 7.90
C GLY A 129 3.59 -6.44 7.24
N SER A 130 3.45 -5.39 8.04
CA SER A 130 3.42 -3.99 7.56
C SER A 130 4.30 -3.12 8.46
N PHE A 131 5.22 -2.37 7.85
CA PHE A 131 6.15 -1.49 8.55
C PHE A 131 5.93 -0.04 8.13
N VAL A 132 5.84 0.88 9.07
CA VAL A 132 5.78 2.32 8.76
C VAL A 132 7.17 2.79 8.33
N LEU A 133 7.25 3.46 7.18
CA LEU A 133 8.48 4.03 6.64
C LEU A 133 8.59 5.53 6.90
N HIS A 134 7.47 6.25 6.82
CA HIS A 134 7.39 7.68 7.09
C HIS A 134 5.97 8.10 7.43
N GLN A 135 5.86 9.19 8.17
CA GLN A 135 4.62 9.88 8.46
C GLN A 135 4.71 11.33 7.96
N ARG A 136 3.67 11.78 7.25
CA ARG A 136 3.51 13.16 6.83
C ARG A 136 2.14 13.66 7.24
N SER A 137 2.11 14.76 7.98
CA SER A 137 0.88 15.43 8.38
C SER A 137 0.81 16.78 7.67
N PHE A 138 -0.30 17.02 6.99
CA PHE A 138 -0.60 18.27 6.31
C PHE A 138 -1.81 18.91 6.97
N THR A 139 -1.69 20.15 7.42
CA THR A 139 -2.84 20.97 7.81
C THR A 139 -3.22 21.85 6.63
N GLU A 140 -4.44 21.72 6.16
CA GLU A 140 -5.01 22.59 5.12
C GLU A 140 -5.94 23.58 5.82
N ASP A 141 -5.45 24.81 6.04
CA ASP A 141 -6.25 25.90 6.62
C ASP A 141 -7.05 26.59 5.49
N GLY A 142 -8.26 27.10 5.77
CA GLY A 142 -9.25 27.62 4.79
C GLY A 142 -8.78 28.75 3.85
N GLY A 143 -7.51 29.17 3.94
CA GLY A 143 -6.81 30.08 3.02
C GLY A 143 -5.72 29.43 2.14
N GLY A 144 -5.67 28.09 2.04
CA GLY A 144 -4.78 27.37 1.10
C GLY A 144 -3.31 27.26 1.52
N LYS A 145 -2.98 27.51 2.79
CA LYS A 145 -1.60 27.33 3.29
C LYS A 145 -1.41 25.93 3.85
N GLN A 146 -0.55 25.16 3.17
CA GLN A 146 -0.12 23.84 3.60
C GLN A 146 1.07 23.99 4.55
N VAL A 147 0.89 23.69 5.83
CA VAL A 147 2.00 23.52 6.78
C VAL A 147 2.21 22.01 6.95
N GLY A 148 3.32 21.51 6.41
CA GLY A 148 3.69 20.11 6.51
C GLY A 148 4.69 19.89 7.65
N SER A 149 4.40 18.96 8.56
CA SER A 149 5.39 18.40 9.49
C SER A 149 5.78 17.01 9.01
N SER A 150 7.08 16.73 8.95
CA SER A 150 7.63 15.41 8.62
C SER A 150 8.39 14.88 9.84
N ASP A 151 7.81 13.91 10.53
CA ASP A 151 8.50 13.19 11.59
C ASP A 151 9.10 11.91 10.99
N THR A 152 10.43 11.82 11.05
CA THR A 152 11.25 10.67 10.58
C THR A 152 11.49 9.67 11.69
#